data_AF-A0A1I4C6A8-F1
#
_entry.id   AF-A0A1I4C6A8-F1
#
_cell.length_a   1.000
_cell.length_b   1.000
_cell.length_c   1.000
_cell.angle_alpha   90.00
_cell.angle_beta   90.00
_cell.angle_gamma   90.00
#
_symmetry.space_group_name_H-M   'P 1'
#
loop_
_entity.id
_entity.type
_entity.pdbx_description
1 polymer ?
#
loop_
_entity_poly.entity_id
_entity_poly.type
_entity_poly.pdbx_seq_one_letter_code
_entity_poly.pdbx_strand_id
1 'polypeptide(L)' 'MAKAKINPPTRDVTELNYQRDCQLALEPSLTKLLEMAERAGWELHQATYAVMILAAEHLKRQSPPQEMAEQQDTPASD' A
#
# COMPACT_ATOMS: atom_id res chain seq x y z
N MET A 1 -11.26 13.39 20.13
CA MET A 1 -10.41 13.24 18.93
C MET A 1 -11.29 12.71 17.81
N ALA A 2 -11.42 13.44 16.69
CA ALA A 2 -12.16 12.92 15.54
C ALA A 2 -11.30 11.82 14.89
N LYS A 3 -11.72 10.56 15.05
CA LYS A 3 -11.16 9.41 14.33
C LYS A 3 -11.30 9.73 12.84
N ALA A 4 -10.19 9.85 12.11
CA ALA A 4 -10.23 10.05 10.67
C ALA A 4 -11.07 8.91 10.08
N LYS A 5 -12.28 9.23 9.63
CA LYS A 5 -13.24 8.23 9.16
C LYS A 5 -13.01 8.10 7.67
N ILE A 6 -12.20 7.12 7.28
CA ILE A 6 -12.14 6.68 5.88
C ILE A 6 -13.52 6.13 5.56
N ASN A 7 -14.17 6.68 4.53
CA ASN A 7 -15.49 6.25 4.13
C ASN A 7 -15.41 4.81 3.56
N PRO A 8 -16.41 3.95 3.82
CA PRO A 8 -16.43 2.63 3.23
C PRO A 8 -16.54 2.73 1.70
N PRO A 9 -16.05 1.72 0.96
CA PRO A 9 -16.24 1.68 -0.48
C PRO A 9 -17.73 1.69 -0.83
N THR A 10 -18.07 2.40 -1.90
CA THR A 10 -19.44 2.46 -2.45
C THR A 10 -19.60 1.59 -3.70
N ARG A 11 -18.47 1.14 -4.27
CA ARG A 11 -18.35 0.30 -5.47
C ARG A 11 -17.73 -1.04 -5.11
N ASP A 12 -18.02 -2.06 -5.90
CA ASP A 12 -17.36 -3.36 -5.81
C ASP A 12 -15.90 -3.28 -6.26
N VAL A 13 -15.04 -4.15 -5.72
CA VAL A 13 -13.60 -4.19 -6.02
C VAL A 13 -13.28 -4.46 -7.50
N THR A 14 -14.19 -5.09 -8.23
CA THR A 14 -14.05 -5.40 -9.66
C THR A 14 -14.39 -4.22 -10.57
N GLU A 15 -15.00 -3.15 -10.03
CA GLU A 15 -15.38 -1.98 -10.82
C GLU A 15 -14.17 -1.12 -11.19
N LEU A 16 -14.12 -0.65 -12.45
CA LEU A 16 -13.00 0.13 -13.00
C LEU A 16 -12.64 1.38 -12.18
N ASN A 17 -13.60 1.99 -11.49
CA ASN A 17 -13.39 3.20 -10.71
C ASN A 17 -13.04 2.94 -9.23
N TYR A 18 -13.07 1.69 -8.77
CA TYR A 18 -12.82 1.34 -7.37
C TYR A 18 -11.46 1.86 -6.88
N GLN A 19 -10.43 1.71 -7.71
CA GLN A 19 -9.08 2.16 -7.38
C GLN A 19 -9.02 3.68 -7.19
N ARG A 20 -9.70 4.45 -8.04
CA ARG A 20 -9.78 5.92 -7.92
C ARG A 20 -10.54 6.33 -6.66
N ASP A 21 -11.63 5.65 -6.33
CA ASP A 21 -12.39 5.94 -5.10
C ASP A 21 -11.55 5.66 -3.85
N CYS A 22 -10.77 4.59 -3.88
CA CYS A 22 -9.84 4.26 -2.80
C CYS A 22 -8.83 5.40 -2.59
N GLN A 23 -8.26 5.96 -3.67
CA GLN A 23 -7.37 7.13 -3.57
C GLN A 23 -8.08 8.33 -2.94
N LEU A 24 -9.28 8.68 -3.41
CA LEU A 24 -10.05 9.81 -2.88
C LEU A 24 -10.42 9.63 -1.40
N ALA A 25 -10.72 8.40 -0.97
CA ALA A 25 -11.04 8.10 0.41
C ALA A 25 -9.80 8.21 1.34
N LEU A 26 -8.60 7.94 0.82
CA LEU A 26 -7.35 7.92 1.60
C LEU A 26 -6.60 9.27 1.58
N GLU A 27 -6.75 10.06 0.51
CA GLU A 27 -6.00 11.31 0.27
C GLU A 27 -6.04 12.27 1.48
N PRO A 28 -7.19 12.59 2.11
CA PRO A 28 -7.21 13.50 3.26
C PRO A 28 -6.42 12.99 4.47
N SER A 29 -6.38 11.67 4.67
CA SER A 29 -5.65 11.07 5.79
C SER A 29 -4.15 11.05 5.53
N LEU A 30 -3.74 10.78 4.29
CA LEU A 30 -2.34 10.83 3.88
C LEU A 30 -1.80 12.26 3.96
N THR A 31 -2.52 13.25 3.44
CA THR A 31 -2.14 14.66 3.50
C THR A 31 -1.93 15.10 4.95
N LYS A 32 -2.88 14.79 5.84
CA LYS A 32 -2.76 15.11 7.27
C LYS A 32 -1.56 14.43 7.94
N LEU A 33 -1.25 13.18 7.57
CA LEU A 33 -0.08 12.48 8.10
C LEU A 33 1.22 13.18 7.71
N LEU A 34 1.34 13.60 6.45
CA LEU A 34 2.52 14.30 5.95
C LEU A 34 2.66 15.70 6.57
N GLU A 35 1.56 16.44 6.71
CA GLU A 35 1.55 17.72 7.45
C GLU A 35 2.00 17.55 8.91
N MET A 36 1.58 16.46 9.57
CA MET A 36 2.02 16.17 10.94
C MET A 36 3.51 15.84 11.01
N ALA A 37 4.05 15.13 10.01
CA ALA A 37 5.47 14.84 9.92
C ALA A 37 6.28 16.12 9.69
N GLU A 38 5.87 16.96 8.74
CA GLU A 38 6.53 18.25 8.46
C GLU A 38 6.53 19.15 9.71
N ARG A 39 5.39 19.27 10.40
CA ARG A 39 5.29 20.04 11.66
C ARG A 39 6.15 19.50 12.80
N ALA A 40 6.47 18.21 12.78
CA ALA A 40 7.40 17.60 13.73
C ALA A 40 8.88 17.82 13.34
N GLY A 41 9.15 18.49 12.22
CA GLY A 41 10.50 18.83 11.74
C GLY A 41 11.07 17.83 10.74
N TRP A 42 10.29 16.87 10.24
CA TRP A 42 10.74 15.98 9.18
C TRP A 42 10.76 16.69 7.84
N GLU A 43 11.74 16.37 7.00
CA GLU A 43 11.76 16.84 5.61
C GLU A 43 10.65 16.14 4.81
N LEU A 44 9.84 16.92 4.11
CA LEU A 44 8.60 16.45 3.49
C LEU A 44 8.82 15.38 2.42
N HIS A 45 9.86 15.51 1.58
CA HIS A 45 10.14 14.49 0.56
C HIS A 45 10.56 13.16 1.19
N GLN A 46 11.44 13.16 2.20
CA GLN A 46 11.84 11.96 2.93
C GLN A 46 10.65 11.32 3.65
N ALA A 47 9.78 12.12 4.27
CA ALA A 47 8.55 11.61 4.89
C ALA A 47 7.63 10.94 3.86
N THR A 48 7.49 11.54 2.68
CA THR A 48 6.70 10.98 1.58
C THR A 48 7.29 9.66 1.08
N TYR A 49 8.61 9.59 0.86
CA TYR A 49 9.28 8.35 0.47
C TYR A 49 9.13 7.25 1.53
N ALA A 50 9.25 7.59 2.81
CA ALA A 50 9.05 6.64 3.90
C ALA A 50 7.63 6.05 3.84
N VAL A 51 6.60 6.86 3.62
CA VAL A 51 5.22 6.36 3.47
C VAL A 51 5.09 5.41 2.27
N MET A 52 5.69 5.73 1.13
CA MET A 52 5.69 4.86 -0.05
C MET A 52 6.33 3.49 0.25
N ILE A 53 7.48 3.49 0.94
CA ILE A 53 8.18 2.26 1.33
C ILE A 53 7.31 1.43 2.29
N LEU A 54 6.74 2.06 3.32
CA LEU A 54 5.87 1.38 4.30
C LEU A 54 4.63 0.75 3.63
N ALA A 55 4.03 1.42 2.65
CA ALA A 55 2.92 0.87 1.87
C ALA A 55 3.34 -0.35 1.05
N ALA A 56 4.50 -0.29 0.38
CA ALA A 56 5.03 -1.41 -0.39
C ALA A 56 5.37 -2.61 0.50
N GLU A 57 5.95 -2.39 1.68
CA GLU A 57 6.21 -3.45 2.65
C GLU A 57 4.92 -4.11 3.17
N HIS A 58 3.87 -3.30 3.38
CA HIS A 58 2.56 -3.83 3.77
C HIS A 58 2.01 -4.78 2.70
N LEU A 59 2.11 -4.40 1.42
CA LEU A 59 1.70 -5.25 0.30
C LEU A 59 2.52 -6.56 0.23
N LYS A 60 3.84 -6.48 0.44
CA LYS A 60 4.72 -7.67 0.46
C LYS A 60 4.34 -8.64 1.57
N ARG A 61 3.99 -8.15 2.77
CA ARG A 61 3.57 -9.00 3.90
C ARG A 61 2.24 -9.71 3.66
N GLN A 62 1.36 -9.14 2.84
CA GLN A 62 0.05 -9.72 2.51
C GLN A 62 0.09 -10.68 1.32
N SER A 63 1.13 -10.58 0.49
CA SER A 63 1.39 -11.54 -0.57
C SER A 63 2.02 -12.78 0.05
N PRO A 64 1.54 -14.01 -0.22
CA PRO A 64 2.27 -15.20 0.20
C PRO A 64 3.69 -15.14 -0.35
N PRO A 65 4.71 -15.67 0.37
CA PRO A 65 6.05 -15.80 -0.18
C PRO A 65 5.91 -16.48 -1.54
N GLN A 66 6.36 -15.85 -2.61
CA GLN A 66 6.43 -16.53 -3.89
C GLN A 66 7.30 -17.76 -3.66
N GLU A 67 6.69 -18.94 -3.65
CA GLU A 67 7.40 -20.19 -3.74
C GLU A 67 8.35 -20.03 -4.92
N MET A 68 9.64 -20.02 -4.60
CA MET A 68 10.70 -20.12 -5.56
C MET A 68 10.30 -21.21 -6.54
N ALA A 69 10.26 -20.88 -7.83
CA ALA A 69 10.14 -21.89 -8.87
C ALA A 69 11.42 -22.74 -8.87
N GLU A 70 11.62 -23.54 -7.84
CA GLU A 70 12.43 -24.75 -7.85
C GLU A 70 11.56 -25.84 -8.49
N GLN A 71 11.56 -25.87 -9.81
CA GLN A 71 11.43 -27.12 -10.54
C GLN A 71 12.78 -27.42 -11.19
N GLN A 72 13.73 -27.76 -10.33
CA GLN A 72 14.83 -28.64 -10.68
C GLN A 72 14.41 -30.03 -10.21
N ASP A 73 13.81 -30.83 -11.10
CA ASP A 73 14.05 -32.26 -11.08
C ASP A 73 13.97 -32.82 -12.50
N THR A 74 14.99 -33.58 -12.85
CA THR A 74 15.25 -34.17 -14.17
C THR A 74 14.84 -35.63 -14.10
N PRO A 75 14.20 -36.25 -15.10
CA PRO A 75 14.34 -37.67 -15.30
C PRO A 75 15.34 -37.93 -16.43
N ALA A 76 16.34 -38.75 -16.11
CA ALA A 76 17.24 -39.40 -17.05
C ALA A 76 16.47 -40.02 -18.23
N SER A 77 17.01 -39.86 -19.44
CA SER A 77 16.59 -40.67 -20.59
C SER A 77 17.63 -41.78 -20.80
N ASP A 78 17.12 -43.02 -20.86
CA ASP A 78 17.79 -44.26 -21.26
C ASP A 78 18.43 -44.15 -22.66
#